data_AF-A0AB36KNV1-F1
#
_entry.id   AF-A0AB36KNV1-F1
#
_cell.length_a   1.000
_cell.length_b   1.000
_cell.length_c   1.000
_cell.angle_alpha   90.00
_cell.angle_beta   90.00
_cell.angle_gamma   90.00
#
_symmetry.space_group_name_H-M   'P 1'
#
loop_
_entity.id
_entity.type
_entity.pdbx_description
1 polymer ?
#
loop_
_entity_poly.entity_id
_entity_poly.type
_entity_poly.pdbx_seq_one_letter_code
_entity_poly.pdbx_strand_id
1 'polypeptide(L)'
;MKSRFSCCSSFLIMLSLTGCAVNMDTPKRDQPGENALYGSWHVAGVAVSDSGVQALEDNDPSFMGRRLSFNHDQLAWKASAGSTEDVCKGPVFHKLPTISGAELEPQLHKLGIEKAVPYGVECTSGSWGPLDKGSPVFFLAQNGSLALSWYDGGMLKLVRD
;
A
#
# COMPACT_ATOMS: atom_id res chain seq x y z
N MET A 1 -47.24 -78.79 -2.77
CA MET A 1 -46.12 -79.37 -1.99
C MET A 1 -44.94 -78.42 -2.09
N LYS A 2 -44.38 -77.97 -0.95
CA LYS A 2 -43.20 -77.05 -0.76
C LYS A 2 -43.39 -75.59 -1.26
N SER A 3 -42.85 -74.53 -0.66
CA SER A 3 -42.28 -74.23 0.67
C SER A 3 -42.01 -72.70 0.73
N ARG A 4 -42.60 -72.01 1.71
CA ARG A 4 -42.00 -71.01 2.65
C ARG A 4 -41.10 -69.82 2.21
N PHE A 5 -41.60 -68.62 2.59
CA PHE A 5 -41.02 -67.55 3.45
C PHE A 5 -39.96 -66.51 2.98
N SER A 6 -40.19 -65.28 3.50
CA SER A 6 -39.27 -64.21 3.94
C SER A 6 -38.95 -63.11 2.89
N CYS A 7 -39.46 -61.87 2.98
CA CYS A 7 -39.36 -60.79 4.01
C CYS A 7 -38.10 -59.91 3.84
N CYS A 8 -38.31 -58.60 4.09
CA CYS A 8 -37.38 -57.47 4.18
C CYS A 8 -36.96 -56.82 2.85
N SER A 9 -36.75 -55.51 2.76
CA SER A 9 -37.13 -54.35 3.57
C SER A 9 -36.72 -53.13 2.74
N SER A 10 -37.54 -52.07 2.74
CA SER A 10 -37.21 -50.80 2.11
C SER A 10 -35.93 -50.18 2.71
N PHE A 11 -35.04 -49.68 1.85
CA PHE A 11 -34.03 -48.69 2.25
C PHE A 11 -34.02 -47.54 1.24
N LEU A 12 -34.63 -46.43 1.65
CA LEU A 12 -34.49 -45.10 1.06
C LEU A 12 -33.07 -44.60 1.36
N ILE A 13 -32.27 -44.36 0.33
CA ILE A 13 -30.97 -43.69 0.48
C ILE A 13 -31.20 -42.19 0.30
N MET A 14 -31.34 -41.48 1.42
CA MET A 14 -31.21 -40.02 1.49
C MET A 14 -29.72 -39.67 1.40
N LEU A 15 -29.25 -39.18 0.24
CA LEU A 15 -27.93 -38.57 0.13
C LEU A 15 -27.99 -37.14 0.68
N SER A 16 -27.54 -36.96 1.92
CA SER A 16 -27.20 -35.65 2.48
C SER A 16 -25.86 -35.19 1.92
N LEU A 17 -25.90 -34.26 0.95
CA LEU A 17 -24.73 -33.49 0.52
C LEU A 17 -24.44 -32.39 1.55
N THR A 18 -23.56 -32.71 2.51
CA THR A 18 -22.93 -31.70 3.37
C THR A 18 -21.91 -30.95 2.51
N GLY A 19 -22.31 -29.80 1.95
CA GLY A 19 -21.39 -28.90 1.27
C GLY A 19 -20.50 -28.21 2.30
N CYS A 20 -19.22 -28.61 2.38
CA CYS A 20 -18.20 -27.81 3.04
C CYS A 20 -17.96 -26.56 2.18
N ALA A 21 -18.53 -25.42 2.59
CA ALA A 21 -18.10 -24.13 2.08
C ALA A 21 -16.69 -23.86 2.63
N VAL A 22 -15.67 -24.24 1.86
CA VAL A 22 -14.34 -23.67 2.02
C VAL A 22 -14.46 -22.19 1.62
N ASN A 23 -14.39 -21.31 2.61
CA ASN A 23 -14.07 -19.91 2.37
C ASN A 23 -12.63 -19.88 1.84
N MET A 24 -12.48 -19.85 0.52
CA MET A 24 -11.23 -19.39 -0.05
C MET A 24 -11.19 -17.88 0.13
N ASP A 25 -10.51 -17.41 1.17
CA ASP A 25 -10.01 -16.04 1.16
C ASP A 25 -9.24 -15.87 -0.15
N THR A 26 -9.78 -15.00 -1.01
CA THR A 26 -9.20 -14.75 -2.32
C THR A 26 -7.81 -14.18 -2.07
N PRO A 27 -6.73 -14.77 -2.63
CA PRO A 27 -5.41 -14.17 -2.51
C PRO A 27 -5.52 -12.75 -3.08
N LYS A 28 -5.29 -11.76 -2.23
CA LYS A 28 -5.23 -10.34 -2.61
C LYS A 28 -4.12 -10.24 -3.65
N ARG A 29 -4.47 -10.30 -4.94
CA ARG A 29 -3.50 -10.18 -6.03
C ARG A 29 -3.08 -8.73 -6.07
N ASP A 30 -1.86 -8.46 -5.60
CA ASP A 30 -1.21 -7.18 -5.79
C ASP A 30 -1.23 -6.83 -7.30
N GLN A 31 -1.60 -5.60 -7.64
CA GLN A 31 -1.51 -5.16 -9.03
C GLN A 31 -0.05 -5.16 -9.49
N PRO A 32 0.23 -5.37 -10.79
CA PRO A 32 1.59 -5.31 -11.31
C PRO A 32 2.29 -3.99 -10.96
N GLY A 33 3.33 -4.08 -10.15
CA GLY A 33 4.14 -2.94 -9.68
C GLY A 33 3.93 -2.53 -8.22
N GLU A 34 2.84 -2.97 -7.56
CA GLU A 34 2.63 -2.70 -6.12
C GLU A 34 3.71 -3.36 -5.26
N ASN A 35 4.18 -4.53 -5.67
CA ASN A 35 5.28 -5.23 -4.98
C ASN A 35 6.59 -4.42 -4.93
N ALA A 36 6.77 -3.46 -5.83
CA ALA A 36 7.94 -2.58 -5.81
C ALA A 36 7.88 -1.55 -4.67
N LEU A 37 6.70 -1.29 -4.09
CA LEU A 37 6.50 -0.39 -2.95
C LEU A 37 6.81 -1.08 -1.61
N TYR A 38 6.55 -2.38 -1.51
CA TYR A 38 6.81 -3.15 -0.28
C TYR A 38 8.30 -3.23 0.05
N GLY A 39 8.61 -3.13 1.34
CA GLY A 39 9.98 -3.19 1.87
C GLY A 39 10.25 -2.20 3.00
N SER A 40 11.52 -2.07 3.35
CA SER A 40 12.03 -1.05 4.26
C SER A 40 12.70 0.07 3.45
N TRP A 41 12.45 1.29 3.86
CA TRP A 41 12.93 2.49 3.18
C TRP A 41 13.47 3.48 4.19
N HIS A 42 14.39 4.35 3.76
CA HIS A 42 14.77 5.53 4.51
C HIS A 42 14.70 6.79 3.66
N VAL A 43 14.44 7.92 4.31
CA VAL A 43 14.45 9.25 3.69
C VAL A 43 15.90 9.61 3.35
N ALA A 44 16.15 9.84 2.06
CA ALA A 44 17.45 10.26 1.52
C ALA A 44 17.40 11.66 0.88
N GLY A 45 16.25 12.32 0.93
CA GLY A 45 16.12 13.72 0.54
C GLY A 45 14.73 14.27 0.86
N VAL A 46 14.67 15.59 1.02
CA VAL A 46 13.41 16.35 1.17
C VAL A 46 13.45 17.47 0.15
N ALA A 47 12.35 17.68 -0.56
CA ALA A 47 12.19 18.82 -1.44
C ALA A 47 10.90 19.56 -1.11
N VAL A 48 10.97 20.88 -1.02
CA VAL A 48 9.82 21.77 -0.80
C VAL A 48 9.60 22.67 -2.01
N SER A 49 8.40 23.25 -2.12
CA SER A 49 8.10 24.22 -3.18
C SER A 49 8.96 25.48 -3.01
N ASP A 50 9.41 26.06 -4.14
CA ASP A 50 10.12 27.35 -4.17
C ASP A 50 9.20 28.55 -3.92
N SER A 51 7.90 28.30 -3.73
CA SER A 51 6.87 29.32 -3.55
C SER A 51 6.05 29.08 -2.29
N GLY A 52 5.52 30.16 -1.71
CA GLY A 52 4.74 30.12 -0.48
C GLY A 52 5.58 30.07 0.79
N VAL A 53 4.90 30.05 1.94
CA VAL A 53 5.53 29.85 3.25
C VAL A 53 5.68 28.35 3.48
N GLN A 54 6.90 27.89 3.71
CA GLN A 54 7.23 26.49 3.96
C GLN A 54 7.62 26.31 5.44
N ALA A 55 7.08 25.27 6.07
CA ALA A 55 7.49 24.86 7.43
C ALA A 55 8.74 23.96 7.41
N LEU A 56 9.06 23.41 6.24
CA LEU A 56 10.18 22.51 5.99
C LEU A 56 11.20 23.19 5.07
N GLU A 57 12.42 22.67 5.07
CA GLU A 57 13.48 23.05 4.12
C GLU A 57 13.93 21.88 3.25
N ASP A 58 14.64 22.18 2.17
CA ASP A 58 15.25 21.14 1.34
C ASP A 58 16.26 20.33 2.19
N ASN A 59 16.10 19.00 2.18
CA ASN A 59 16.80 18.05 3.06
C ASN A 59 16.64 18.32 4.56
N ASP A 60 15.46 18.75 5.00
CA ASP A 60 15.13 19.00 6.41
C ASP A 60 15.66 17.89 7.35
N PRO A 61 16.56 18.24 8.30
CA PRO A 61 17.19 17.26 9.19
C PRO A 61 16.22 16.43 10.04
N SER A 62 15.02 16.94 10.31
CA SER A 62 14.00 16.21 11.07
C SER A 62 13.45 14.99 10.31
N PHE A 63 13.63 14.95 8.99
CA PHE A 63 13.21 13.85 8.13
C PHE A 63 14.35 12.95 7.67
N MET A 64 15.54 13.51 7.43
CA MET A 64 16.66 12.75 6.86
C MET A 64 17.01 11.51 7.68
N GLY A 65 17.09 10.35 7.01
CA GLY A 65 17.39 9.06 7.63
C GLY A 65 16.23 8.41 8.37
N ARG A 66 15.06 9.06 8.50
CA ARG A 66 13.86 8.40 9.05
C ARG A 66 13.47 7.22 8.19
N ARG A 67 13.04 6.14 8.85
CA ARG A 67 12.73 4.88 8.19
C ARG A 67 11.24 4.63 8.12
N LEU A 68 10.80 4.02 7.03
CA LEU A 68 9.45 3.52 6.83
C LEU A 68 9.48 2.02 6.62
N SER A 69 8.37 1.38 6.95
CA SER A 69 8.10 -0.01 6.61
C SER A 69 6.79 -0.10 5.84
N PHE A 70 6.86 -0.74 4.68
CA PHE A 70 5.73 -1.14 3.88
C PHE A 70 5.59 -2.65 3.83
N ASN A 71 4.47 -3.17 4.31
CA ASN A 71 4.04 -4.54 4.08
C ASN A 71 2.51 -4.59 3.89
N HIS A 72 1.97 -5.78 3.62
CA HIS A 72 0.52 -5.95 3.37
C HIS A 72 -0.35 -5.65 4.60
N ASP A 73 0.21 -5.73 5.81
CA ASP A 73 -0.51 -5.53 7.06
C ASP A 73 -0.47 -4.07 7.52
N GLN A 74 0.63 -3.39 7.24
CA GLN A 74 0.90 -2.07 7.75
C GLN A 74 1.85 -1.26 6.86
N LEU A 75 1.45 -0.02 6.67
CA LEU A 75 2.31 1.10 6.32
C LEU A 75 2.50 1.95 7.57
N ALA A 76 3.75 2.12 7.99
CA ALA A 76 4.09 3.02 9.07
C ALA A 76 5.53 3.50 8.97
N TRP A 77 5.78 4.65 9.55
CA TRP A 77 7.12 5.01 9.98
C TRP A 77 7.63 4.01 11.03
N LYS A 78 8.90 3.66 10.96
CA LYS A 78 9.56 2.89 12.03
C LYS A 78 9.78 3.85 13.19
N ALA A 79 8.87 3.80 14.16
CA ALA A 79 8.87 4.68 15.31
C ALA A 79 10.21 4.62 16.07
N SER A 80 10.72 5.79 16.47
CA SER A 80 11.40 5.94 17.75
C SER A 80 10.33 5.93 18.86
N ALA A 81 10.64 5.36 20.02
CA ALA A 81 9.65 5.15 21.08
C ALA A 81 8.89 6.45 21.43
N GLY A 82 7.56 6.46 21.26
CA GLY A 82 6.68 7.59 21.59
C GLY A 82 6.05 8.33 20.40
N SER A 83 6.28 7.91 19.16
CA SER A 83 5.75 8.61 17.97
C SER A 83 4.24 8.43 17.77
N THR A 84 3.52 9.54 17.55
CA THR A 84 2.10 9.61 17.15
C THR A 84 1.92 9.66 15.63
N GLU A 85 2.91 9.18 14.87
CA GLU A 85 2.91 9.23 13.42
C GLU A 85 1.80 8.38 12.80
N ASP A 86 1.41 8.75 11.59
CA ASP A 86 0.39 8.06 10.81
C ASP A 86 0.66 6.57 10.67
N VAL A 87 -0.39 5.79 10.84
CA VAL A 87 -0.37 4.34 10.65
C VAL A 87 -1.55 3.93 9.80
N CYS A 88 -1.23 3.29 8.68
CA CYS A 88 -2.20 2.73 7.76
C CYS A 88 -2.21 1.21 7.88
N LYS A 89 -3.32 0.65 8.35
CA LYS A 89 -3.50 -0.80 8.51
C LYS A 89 -4.17 -1.38 7.27
N GLY A 90 -3.65 -2.52 6.82
CA GLY A 90 -4.08 -3.19 5.59
C GLY A 90 -4.00 -2.28 4.36
N PRO A 91 -2.85 -1.66 4.05
CA PRO A 91 -2.72 -0.76 2.92
C PRO A 91 -3.08 -1.47 1.60
N VAL A 92 -3.77 -0.74 0.73
CA VAL A 92 -4.02 -1.09 -0.67
C VAL A 92 -3.49 0.06 -1.50
N PHE A 93 -2.52 -0.22 -2.37
CA PHE A 93 -2.06 0.77 -3.34
C PHE A 93 -2.92 0.70 -4.58
N HIS A 94 -3.13 1.84 -5.22
CA HIS A 94 -3.83 1.89 -6.50
C HIS A 94 -3.00 2.69 -7.46
N LYS A 95 -2.59 2.07 -8.57
CA LYS A 95 -1.88 2.78 -9.63
C LYS A 95 -2.79 3.86 -10.19
N LEU A 96 -2.31 5.10 -10.20
CA LEU A 96 -3.04 6.25 -10.76
C LEU A 96 -2.62 6.47 -12.22
N PRO A 97 -3.43 7.21 -13.01
CA PRO A 97 -3.05 7.63 -14.35
C PRO A 97 -1.66 8.27 -14.34
N THR A 98 -0.84 7.93 -15.33
CA THR A 98 0.52 8.47 -15.42
C THR A 98 0.44 9.98 -15.65
N ILE A 99 1.03 10.72 -14.73
CA ILE A 99 1.15 12.17 -14.80
C ILE A 99 2.32 12.48 -15.74
N SER A 100 2.14 13.38 -16.70
CA SER A 100 3.17 13.74 -17.67
C SER A 100 4.20 14.70 -17.06
N GLY A 101 5.40 14.81 -17.64
CA GLY A 101 6.49 15.59 -17.03
C GLY A 101 6.20 17.07 -16.80
N ALA A 102 5.23 17.67 -17.52
CA ALA A 102 4.79 19.04 -17.28
C ALA A 102 3.86 19.18 -16.06
N GLU A 103 3.31 18.06 -15.59
CA GLU A 103 2.40 17.95 -14.45
C GLU A 103 3.12 17.31 -13.24
N LEU A 104 4.38 16.90 -13.39
CA LEU A 104 5.20 16.47 -12.25
C LEU A 104 5.45 17.68 -11.33
N GLU A 105 5.21 17.49 -10.04
CA GLU A 105 5.53 18.48 -9.02
C GLU A 105 7.00 18.92 -9.16
N PRO A 106 7.33 20.22 -9.17
CA PRO A 106 8.70 20.73 -9.26
C PRO A 106 9.66 20.07 -8.26
N GLN A 107 9.14 19.71 -7.08
CA GLN A 107 9.88 19.00 -6.03
C GLN A 107 10.41 17.64 -6.50
N LEU A 108 9.72 16.92 -7.38
CA LEU A 108 10.20 15.64 -7.92
C LEU A 108 11.48 15.84 -8.76
N HIS A 109 11.54 16.91 -9.55
CA HIS A 109 12.76 17.28 -10.28
C HIS A 109 13.91 17.64 -9.35
N LYS A 110 13.65 18.39 -8.28
CA LYS A 110 14.67 18.68 -7.24
C LYS A 110 15.25 17.40 -6.62
N LEU A 111 14.44 16.35 -6.49
CA LEU A 111 14.87 15.03 -5.99
C LEU A 111 15.55 14.15 -7.06
N GLY A 112 15.70 14.66 -8.29
CA GLY A 112 16.26 13.94 -9.43
C GLY A 112 15.34 12.86 -9.99
N ILE A 113 14.01 13.02 -9.85
CA ILE A 113 12.99 12.10 -10.36
C ILE A 113 12.31 12.76 -11.57
N GLU A 114 12.72 12.32 -12.76
CA GLU A 114 12.21 12.86 -14.04
C GLU A 114 10.97 12.13 -14.56
N LYS A 115 10.77 10.89 -14.11
CA LYS A 115 9.66 10.02 -14.52
C LYS A 115 9.29 9.10 -13.37
N ALA A 116 8.02 9.09 -13.02
CA ALA A 116 7.50 8.21 -11.99
C ALA A 116 6.07 7.74 -12.28
N VAL A 117 5.71 6.60 -11.69
CA VAL A 117 4.35 6.09 -11.68
C VAL A 117 3.69 6.52 -10.37
N PRO A 118 2.61 7.30 -10.41
CA PRO A 118 1.89 7.70 -9.20
C PRO A 118 1.02 6.57 -8.66
N TYR A 119 0.92 6.49 -7.34
CA TYR A 119 0.08 5.58 -6.60
C TYR A 119 -0.67 6.34 -5.50
N GLY A 120 -1.97 6.07 -5.37
CA GLY A 120 -2.73 6.38 -4.17
C GLY A 120 -2.61 5.24 -3.15
N VAL A 121 -2.92 5.52 -1.89
CA VAL A 121 -3.02 4.50 -0.85
C VAL A 121 -4.38 4.58 -0.16
N GLU A 122 -4.94 3.42 0.12
CA GLU A 122 -6.13 3.26 0.93
C GLU A 122 -5.83 2.38 2.13
N CYS A 123 -6.35 2.76 3.29
CA CYS A 123 -6.18 2.03 4.52
C CYS A 123 -7.49 1.34 4.88
N THR A 124 -7.41 0.07 5.29
CA THR A 124 -8.57 -0.61 5.89
C THR A 124 -8.98 0.09 7.19
N SER A 125 -8.00 0.54 7.97
CA SER A 125 -8.18 1.43 9.11
C SER A 125 -6.94 2.30 9.37
N GLY A 126 -7.12 3.39 10.12
CA GLY A 126 -6.10 4.41 10.30
C GLY A 126 -6.04 5.41 9.15
N SER A 127 -4.95 6.15 9.06
CA SER A 127 -4.72 7.21 8.07
C SER A 127 -3.27 7.21 7.60
N TRP A 128 -3.01 7.81 6.44
CA TRP A 128 -1.66 8.02 5.95
C TRP A 128 -1.51 9.34 5.21
N GLY A 129 -0.72 10.25 5.79
CA GLY A 129 -0.40 11.53 5.22
C GLY A 129 -1.60 12.48 5.14
N PRO A 130 -1.40 13.67 4.55
CA PRO A 130 -2.43 14.71 4.45
C PRO A 130 -3.46 14.47 3.35
N LEU A 131 -3.30 13.43 2.52
CA LEU A 131 -4.00 13.31 1.24
C LEU A 131 -5.16 12.31 1.31
N ASP A 132 -6.27 12.66 0.68
CA ASP A 132 -7.43 11.78 0.52
C ASP A 132 -7.19 10.70 -0.54
N LYS A 133 -8.06 9.66 -0.49
CA LYS A 133 -8.15 8.59 -1.48
C LYS A 133 -8.23 9.17 -2.90
N GLY A 134 -7.32 8.72 -3.77
CA GLY A 134 -7.25 9.13 -5.19
C GLY A 134 -6.19 10.19 -5.51
N SER A 135 -5.59 10.81 -4.49
CA SER A 135 -4.43 11.68 -4.68
C SER A 135 -3.14 10.86 -4.77
N PRO A 136 -2.15 11.29 -5.57
CA PRO A 136 -0.85 10.62 -5.63
C PRO A 136 -0.09 10.84 -4.32
N VAL A 137 0.08 9.74 -3.59
CA VAL A 137 0.84 9.70 -2.34
C VAL A 137 2.27 9.23 -2.61
N PHE A 138 2.42 8.20 -3.46
CA PHE A 138 3.73 7.67 -3.84
C PHE A 138 3.99 7.88 -5.32
N PHE A 139 5.24 8.16 -5.64
CA PHE A 139 5.75 8.22 -7.01
C PHE A 139 6.89 7.21 -7.13
N LEU A 140 6.64 6.08 -7.79
CA LEU A 140 7.67 5.07 -8.05
C LEU A 140 8.51 5.50 -9.24
N ALA A 141 9.75 5.91 -8.98
CA ALA A 141 10.68 6.33 -10.01
C ALA A 141 11.26 5.13 -10.79
N GLN A 142 11.70 5.37 -12.03
CA GLN A 142 12.28 4.31 -12.87
C GLN A 142 13.58 3.70 -12.30
N ASN A 143 14.30 4.45 -11.48
CA ASN A 143 15.51 4.00 -10.79
C ASN A 143 15.23 3.17 -9.52
N GLY A 144 13.96 2.92 -9.19
CA GLY A 144 13.55 2.15 -8.02
C GLY A 144 13.47 2.93 -6.70
N SER A 145 13.80 4.23 -6.70
CA SER A 145 13.48 5.11 -5.56
C SER A 145 12.00 5.46 -5.53
N LEU A 146 11.49 5.87 -4.36
CA LEU A 146 10.15 6.44 -4.22
C LEU A 146 10.27 7.93 -3.92
N ALA A 147 9.27 8.70 -4.33
CA ALA A 147 8.93 9.93 -3.64
C ALA A 147 7.59 9.77 -2.91
N LEU A 148 7.49 10.37 -1.74
CA LEU A 148 6.30 10.39 -0.88
C LEU A 148 5.85 11.85 -0.68
N SER A 149 4.64 12.16 -1.12
CA SER A 149 3.96 13.41 -0.77
C SER A 149 3.65 13.42 0.72
N TRP A 150 4.07 14.47 1.43
CA TRP A 150 3.94 14.57 2.88
C TRP A 150 3.34 15.92 3.32
N TYR A 151 3.17 16.08 4.63
CA TYR A 151 2.66 17.31 5.23
C TYR A 151 3.50 18.54 4.83
N ASP A 152 2.88 19.71 4.93
CA ASP A 152 3.48 21.01 4.65
C ASP A 152 4.08 21.14 3.24
N GLY A 153 3.55 20.38 2.28
CA GLY A 153 4.00 20.41 0.88
C GLY A 153 5.36 19.75 0.65
N GLY A 154 5.89 19.04 1.64
CA GLY A 154 7.14 18.31 1.54
C GLY A 154 7.03 17.08 0.64
N MET A 155 8.03 16.89 -0.22
CA MET A 155 8.21 15.68 -1.01
C MET A 155 9.43 14.94 -0.49
N LEU A 156 9.24 13.71 -0.01
CA LEU A 156 10.30 12.91 0.60
C LEU A 156 10.82 11.87 -0.38
N LYS A 157 12.10 11.92 -0.72
CA LYS A 157 12.75 10.84 -1.48
C LYS A 157 13.09 9.69 -0.54
N LEU A 158 12.55 8.52 -0.85
CA LEU A 158 12.81 7.29 -0.14
C LEU A 158 13.69 6.38 -0.99
N VAL A 159 14.74 5.83 -0.37
CA VAL A 159 15.57 4.79 -0.96
C VAL A 159 15.49 3.54 -0.10
N ARG A 160 15.65 2.39 -0.75
CA ARG A 160 15.50 1.09 -0.08
C ARG A 160 16.67 0.90 0.89
N ASP A 161 16.36 0.38 2.08
CA ASP A 161 17.37 -0.06 3.07
C ASP A 161 18.18 -1.25 2.56
#